data_AF-A0A8H7E1P6-F1
#
_entry.id   AF-A0A8H7E1P6-F1
#
_cell.length_a   1.000
_cell.length_b   1.000
_cell.length_c   1.000
_cell.angle_alpha   90.00
_cell.angle_beta   90.00
_cell.angle_gamma   90.00
#
_symmetry.space_group_name_H-M   'P 1'
#
loop_
_entity.id
_entity.type
_entity.pdbx_description
1 polymer ?
#
loop_
_entity_poly.entity_id
_entity_poly.type
_entity_poly.pdbx_seq_one_letter_code
_entity_poly.pdbx_strand_id
1 'polypeptide(L)'
;MTYAISLQRGQLHMRMKEFHDRYGSVVRIAPDELSFNDPKAWKDIHGNRPGHLPFGRNPTWFKAAKPGRPDAVMGPNEAAHARHRKTLVHAFSDKSLKEQAPMIEASSLNG
;
A
#
# COMPACT_ATOMS: atom_id res chain seq x y z
N MET A 1 18.07 -14.69 3.89
CA MET A 1 16.82 -15.48 3.76
C MET A 1 15.77 -15.22 4.85
N THR A 2 16.01 -14.35 5.85
CA THR A 2 15.05 -14.11 6.95
C THR A 2 13.83 -13.27 6.56
N TYR A 3 13.98 -12.34 5.61
CA TYR A 3 12.90 -11.45 5.14
C TYR A 3 11.73 -12.22 4.49
N ALA A 4 12.02 -13.04 3.47
CA ALA A 4 10.99 -13.79 2.73
C ALA A 4 10.21 -14.77 3.63
N ILE A 5 10.89 -15.43 4.58
CA ILE A 5 10.25 -16.34 5.54
C ILE A 5 9.34 -15.57 6.50
N SER A 6 9.78 -14.41 6.97
CA SER A 6 8.98 -13.56 7.88
C SER A 6 7.76 -12.98 7.17
N LEU A 7 7.89 -12.61 5.89
CA LEU A 7 6.78 -12.20 5.03
C LEU A 7 5.74 -13.32 4.90
N GLN A 8 6.15 -14.52 4.51
CA GLN A 8 5.24 -15.65 4.29
C GLN A 8 4.53 -16.09 5.58
N ARG A 9 5.17 -15.92 6.74
CA ARG A 9 4.60 -16.25 8.05
C ARG A 9 3.75 -15.12 8.67
N GLY A 10 3.61 -13.98 8.00
CA GLY A 10 2.91 -12.81 8.53
C GLY A 10 3.64 -12.12 9.70
N GLN A 11 4.91 -12.45 9.95
CA GLN A 11 5.71 -11.94 11.07
C GLN A 11 6.59 -10.74 10.68
N LEU A 12 6.47 -10.27 9.44
CA LEU A 12 7.34 -9.23 8.89
C LEU A 12 7.30 -7.93 9.72
N HIS A 13 6.10 -7.49 10.11
CA HIS A 13 5.92 -6.28 10.92
C HIS A 13 6.65 -6.33 12.27
N MET A 14 6.69 -7.50 12.93
CA MET A 14 7.43 -7.70 14.17
C MET A 14 8.93 -7.58 13.96
N ARG A 15 9.46 -8.16 12.86
CA ARG A 15 10.87 -8.03 12.50
C ARG A 15 11.26 -6.61 12.14
N MET A 16 10.41 -5.89 11.42
CA MET A 16 10.61 -4.46 11.15
C MET A 16 10.71 -3.66 12.44
N LYS A 17 9.82 -3.92 13.40
CA LYS A 17 9.89 -3.28 14.72
C LYS A 17 11.21 -3.58 15.42
N GLU A 18 11.63 -4.84 15.51
CA GLU A 18 12.91 -5.22 16.12
C GLU A 18 14.10 -4.50 15.47
N PHE A 19 14.10 -4.37 14.14
CA PHE A 19 15.15 -3.65 13.44
C PHE A 19 15.14 -2.16 13.74
N HIS A 20 13.97 -1.53 13.76
CA HIS A 20 13.86 -0.11 14.08
C HIS A 20 14.21 0.19 15.54
N ASP A 21 13.87 -0.69 16.48
CA ASP A 21 14.27 -0.57 17.89
C ASP A 21 15.80 -0.64 18.04
N ARG A 22 16.48 -1.44 17.21
CA ARG A 22 17.94 -1.65 17.28
C ARG A 22 18.77 -0.65 16.49
N TYR A 23 18.31 -0.29 15.29
CA TYR A 23 19.10 0.47 14.31
C TYR A 23 18.57 1.88 14.07
N GLY A 24 17.43 2.25 14.65
CA GLY A 24 16.85 3.57 14.55
C GLY A 24 15.84 3.71 13.42
N SER A 25 15.58 4.95 13.01
CA SER A 25 14.37 5.27 12.24
C SER A 25 14.43 4.93 10.75
N VAL A 26 15.62 4.68 10.23
CA VAL A 26 15.86 4.31 8.83
C VAL A 26 16.73 3.06 8.80
N VAL A 27 16.20 1.98 8.24
CA VAL A 27 16.87 0.67 8.19
C VAL A 27 16.90 0.18 6.75
N ARG A 28 18.08 -0.22 6.27
CA ARG A 28 18.21 -0.94 4.99
C ARG A 28 17.84 -2.41 5.18
N ILE A 29 16.76 -2.84 4.54
CA ILE A 29 16.22 -4.21 4.67
C ILE A 29 16.53 -5.09 3.46
N ALA A 30 16.87 -4.48 2.31
CA ALA A 30 17.40 -5.14 1.12
C ALA A 30 18.41 -4.20 0.41
N PRO A 31 19.19 -4.66 -0.57
CA PRO A 31 20.15 -3.81 -1.30
C PRO A 31 19.53 -2.50 -1.83
N ASP A 32 18.30 -2.58 -2.32
CA ASP A 32 17.52 -1.51 -2.95
C ASP A 32 16.27 -1.09 -2.15
N GLU A 33 16.16 -1.50 -0.87
CA GLU A 33 14.97 -1.24 -0.05
C GLU A 33 15.34 -0.66 1.33
N LEU A 34 14.71 0.48 1.64
CA LEU A 34 14.78 1.16 2.93
C LEU A 34 13.42 1.11 3.63
N SER A 35 13.45 0.82 4.93
CA SER A 35 12.30 0.89 5.82
C SER A 35 12.39 2.13 6.70
N PHE A 36 11.27 2.82 6.87
CA PHE A 36 11.16 4.06 7.65
C PHE A 36 10.06 3.89 8.71
N ASN A 37 10.32 4.30 9.95
CA ASN A 37 9.29 4.39 11.00
C ASN A 37 9.08 5.83 11.52
N ASP A 38 9.69 6.82 10.88
CA ASP A 38 9.54 8.25 11.21
C ASP A 38 8.21 8.78 10.63
N PRO A 39 7.31 9.37 11.45
CA PRO A 39 6.08 10.00 10.97
C PRO A 39 6.31 11.09 9.90
N LYS A 40 7.45 11.79 9.93
CA LYS A 40 7.80 12.79 8.92
C LYS A 40 8.03 12.14 7.55
N ALA A 41 8.68 10.98 7.51
CA ALA A 41 8.95 10.24 6.28
C ALA A 41 7.64 9.87 5.54
N TRP A 42 6.55 9.65 6.26
CA TRP A 42 5.25 9.40 5.63
C TRP A 42 4.82 10.55 4.71
N LYS A 43 4.86 11.79 5.22
CA LYS A 43 4.53 13.00 4.46
C LYS A 43 5.55 13.24 3.34
N ASP A 44 6.82 13.03 3.63
CA ASP A 44 7.91 13.23 2.66
C ASP A 44 7.94 12.17 1.55
N ILE A 45 7.29 11.00 1.70
CA ILE A 45 7.25 9.97 0.66
C ILE A 45 5.90 9.99 -0.06
N HIS A 46 4.80 9.95 0.70
CA HIS A 46 3.44 9.76 0.16
C HIS A 46 2.64 11.07 0.08
N GLY A 47 3.11 12.15 0.69
CA GLY A 47 2.43 13.44 0.67
C GLY A 47 2.54 14.15 -0.68
N ASN A 48 1.50 14.91 -1.03
CA ASN A 48 1.56 15.80 -2.18
C ASN A 48 2.48 16.98 -1.87
N ARG A 49 3.47 17.22 -2.73
CA ARG A 49 4.49 18.25 -2.55
C ARG A 49 4.45 19.20 -3.74
N PRO A 50 4.14 20.49 -3.55
CA PRO A 50 4.11 21.46 -4.63
C PRO A 50 5.42 21.45 -5.42
N GLY A 51 5.34 21.34 -6.75
CA GLY A 51 6.51 21.30 -7.63
C GLY A 51 7.21 19.93 -7.73
N HIS A 52 6.71 18.89 -7.06
CA HIS A 52 7.26 17.54 -7.13
C HIS A 52 6.25 16.55 -7.70
N LEU A 53 6.75 15.58 -8.48
CA LEU A 53 5.95 14.42 -8.88
C LEU A 53 5.70 13.51 -7.66
N PRO A 54 4.55 12.82 -7.60
CA PRO A 54 4.31 11.77 -6.61
C PRO A 54 5.43 10.73 -6.63
N PHE A 55 5.74 10.17 -5.47
CA PHE A 55 6.67 9.05 -5.39
C PHE A 55 6.08 7.85 -6.13
N GLY A 56 6.82 7.33 -7.11
CA GLY A 56 6.36 6.23 -7.95
C GLY A 56 6.22 4.93 -7.16
N ARG A 57 5.14 4.18 -7.44
CA ARG A 57 4.97 2.84 -6.90
C ARG A 57 6.01 1.89 -7.48
N ASN A 58 6.66 1.12 -6.62
CA ASN A 58 7.71 0.19 -7.02
C ASN A 58 7.13 -0.92 -7.94
N PRO A 59 7.58 -1.05 -9.21
CA PRO A 59 7.08 -2.07 -10.12
C PRO A 59 7.29 -3.50 -9.63
N THR A 60 8.29 -3.76 -8.78
CA THR A 60 8.50 -5.08 -8.16
C THR A 60 7.26 -5.56 -7.42
N TRP A 61 6.58 -4.66 -6.71
CA TRP A 61 5.42 -4.96 -5.88
C TRP A 61 4.09 -4.67 -6.57
N PHE A 62 4.05 -3.69 -7.48
CA PHE A 62 2.80 -3.18 -8.06
C PHE A 62 2.60 -3.56 -9.54
N LYS A 63 3.52 -4.30 -10.17
CA LYS A 63 3.33 -4.77 -11.56
C LYS A 63 2.13 -5.71 -11.68
N ALA A 64 1.56 -5.75 -12.88
CA ALA A 64 0.53 -6.71 -13.20
C ALA A 64 1.03 -8.15 -12.99
N ALA A 65 0.17 -9.01 -12.44
CA ALA A 65 0.49 -10.42 -12.20
C ALA A 65 0.80 -11.20 -13.49
N LYS A 66 0.30 -10.73 -14.65
CA LYS A 66 0.55 -11.33 -15.96
C LYS A 66 0.85 -10.24 -17.00
N PRO A 67 1.78 -10.45 -17.94
CA PRO A 67 1.99 -9.55 -19.07
C PRO A 67 0.69 -9.36 -19.89
N GLY A 68 0.53 -8.18 -20.49
CA GLY A 68 -0.63 -7.86 -21.34
C GLY A 68 -1.93 -7.55 -20.60
N ARG A 69 -1.94 -7.58 -19.27
CA ARG A 69 -3.08 -7.10 -18.46
C ARG A 69 -3.22 -5.57 -18.61
N PRO A 70 -4.45 -5.03 -18.66
CA PRO A 70 -4.68 -3.59 -18.57
C PRO A 70 -4.13 -3.00 -17.26
N ASP A 71 -3.88 -1.69 -17.27
CA ASP A 71 -3.47 -0.97 -16.07
C ASP A 71 -4.52 -1.13 -14.95
N ALA A 72 -4.05 -1.42 -13.75
CA ALA A 72 -4.87 -1.53 -12.56
C ALA A 72 -4.87 -0.23 -11.75
N VAL A 73 -5.91 0.01 -10.95
CA VAL A 73 -5.93 1.14 -10.00
C VAL A 73 -4.71 1.12 -9.08
N MET A 74 -4.27 -0.05 -8.62
CA MET A 74 -3.07 -0.15 -7.76
C MET A 74 -1.76 -0.19 -8.54
N GLY A 75 -1.79 -0.20 -9.88
CA GLY A 75 -0.60 -0.34 -10.72
C GLY A 75 0.36 0.87 -10.68
N PRO A 76 1.57 0.74 -11.23
CA PRO A 76 2.59 1.80 -11.17
C PRO A 76 2.33 2.98 -12.13
N ASN A 77 1.39 2.83 -13.09
CA ASN A 77 1.02 3.91 -14.01
C ASN A 77 0.10 4.92 -13.30
N GLU A 78 0.63 6.11 -13.02
CA GLU A 78 -0.08 7.14 -12.25
C GLU A 78 -1.28 7.74 -13.01
N ALA A 79 -1.18 7.92 -14.33
CA ALA A 79 -2.29 8.42 -15.13
C ALA A 79 -3.47 7.43 -15.14
N ALA A 80 -3.17 6.13 -15.25
CA ALA A 80 -4.17 5.09 -15.14
C ALA A 80 -4.76 5.01 -13.72
N HIS A 81 -3.92 5.10 -12.68
CA HIS A 81 -4.40 5.17 -11.30
C HIS A 81 -5.37 6.32 -11.09
N ALA A 82 -5.02 7.54 -11.50
CA ALA A 82 -5.87 8.71 -11.36
C ALA A 82 -7.23 8.52 -12.04
N ARG A 83 -7.23 7.99 -13.27
CA ARG A 83 -8.45 7.67 -14.03
C ARG A 83 -9.32 6.65 -13.30
N HIS A 84 -8.75 5.51 -12.90
CA HIS A 84 -9.51 4.44 -12.22
C HIS A 84 -10.00 4.88 -10.83
N ARG A 85 -9.16 5.58 -10.06
CA ARG A 85 -9.52 6.12 -8.73
C ARG A 85 -10.69 7.08 -8.84
N LYS A 86 -10.69 7.97 -9.84
CA LYS A 86 -11.79 8.92 -10.05
C LYS A 86 -13.14 8.22 -10.24
N THR A 87 -13.17 7.10 -10.96
CA THR A 87 -14.40 6.31 -11.13
C THR A 87 -14.79 5.54 -9.86
N LEU A 88 -13.81 4.97 -9.15
CA LEU A 88 -14.06 4.11 -7.98
C LEU A 88 -14.42 4.89 -6.70
N VAL A 89 -13.93 6.12 -6.53
CA VAL A 89 -14.03 6.85 -5.26
C VAL A 89 -15.48 7.01 -4.77
N HIS A 90 -16.44 7.12 -5.67
CA HIS A 90 -17.86 7.27 -5.32
C HIS A 90 -18.41 6.03 -4.60
N ALA A 91 -18.00 4.84 -5.01
CA ALA A 91 -18.44 3.58 -4.40
C ALA A 91 -17.91 3.39 -2.96
N PHE A 92 -16.84 4.11 -2.60
CA PHE A 92 -16.23 4.12 -1.27
C PHE A 92 -16.51 5.42 -0.49
N SER A 93 -17.56 6.16 -0.86
CA SER A 93 -18.01 7.32 -0.09
C SER A 93 -18.72 6.90 1.20
N ASP A 94 -18.72 7.75 2.22
CA ASP A 94 -19.44 7.50 3.49
C ASP A 94 -20.91 7.13 3.27
N LYS A 95 -21.56 7.77 2.29
CA LYS A 95 -22.93 7.47 1.90
C LYS A 95 -23.04 6.05 1.35
N SER A 96 -22.23 5.70 0.35
CA SER A 96 -22.26 4.38 -0.27
C SER A 96 -21.88 3.27 0.71
N LEU A 97 -20.95 3.52 1.63
CA LEU A 97 -20.60 2.57 2.70
C LEU A 97 -21.77 2.34 3.65
N LYS A 98 -22.46 3.40 4.10
CA LYS A 98 -23.67 3.27 4.94
C LYS A 98 -24.81 2.54 4.23
N GLU A 99 -24.98 2.77 2.94
CA GLU A 99 -25.99 2.07 2.13
C GLU A 99 -25.66 0.57 1.97
N GLN A 100 -24.37 0.20 1.91
CA GLN A 100 -23.94 -1.20 1.79
C GLN A 100 -23.84 -1.94 3.13
N ALA A 101 -23.69 -1.23 4.25
CA ALA A 101 -23.47 -1.82 5.57
C ALA A 101 -24.49 -2.92 5.95
N PRO A 102 -25.82 -2.73 5.76
CA PRO A 102 -26.79 -3.77 6.14
C PRO A 102 -26.59 -5.10 5.41
N MET A 103 -26.16 -5.06 4.14
CA MET A 103 -25.91 -6.27 3.35
C MET A 103 -24.67 -7.02 3.85
N ILE A 104 -23.62 -6.29 4.22
CA ILE A 104 -22.37 -6.86 4.76
C ILE A 104 -22.61 -7.45 6.16
N GLU A 105 -23.38 -6.76 7.00
CA GLU A 105 -23.74 -7.24 8.33
C GLU A 105 -24.60 -8.51 8.25
N ALA A 106 -25.58 -8.54 7.33
CA ALA A 106 -26.42 -9.72 7.12
C ALA A 106 -25.64 -10.95 6.61
N SER A 107 -24.58 -10.76 5.81
CA SER A 107 -23.74 -11.86 5.34
C SER A 107 -22.77 -12.37 6.40
N SER A 108 -22.45 -11.56 7.41
CA SER A 108 -21.55 -11.93 8.51
C SER A 108 -22.23 -12.77 9.60
N LEU A 109 -23.57 -12.77 9.66
CA LEU A 109 -24.36 -13.51 10.66
C LEU A 109 -24.79 -14.92 10.21
N ASN A 110 -24.52 -15.29 8.96
CA ASN A 110 -24.88 -16.58 8.36
C ASN A 110 -23.67 -17.52 8.17
N GLY A 111 -22.56 -17.26 8.87
CA GLY A 111 -21.32 -18.07 8.85
C GLY A 111 -21.06 -18.77 10.17
#